data_AF-R9LT07-F1
#
_entry.id   AF-R9LT07-F1
#
_cell.length_a   1.000
_cell.length_b   1.000
_cell.length_c   1.000
_cell.angle_alpha   90.00
_cell.angle_beta   90.00
_cell.angle_gamma   90.00
#
_symmetry.space_group_name_H-M   'P 1'
#
loop_
_entity.id
_entity.type
_entity.pdbx_description
1 polymer ?
#
loop_
_entity_poly.entity_id
_entity_poly.type
_entity_poly.pdbx_seq_one_letter_code
_entity_poly.pdbx_strand_id
1 'polypeptide(L)'
;MFGYVKPFKPQMRVCEYETYKAVYCGLCKQLGRTYGPFSRLTLSYDFTFLALLQMSLQDKPQDFSLRRCMLNPLKKAPCCEESGALEFAGGAAMLTLYFKLLDNYNDGGFVQRLGSLACKPLVWFAYRKAADVYPETASILYETISRQSLIESERCDSVDQASEPTALALSGLCGQLSEEPGCKRVLLRFGYLLGRYVYLADALDDLEEDVRQGSYNAFLLREHLDAIPSDEQLAAIRENAKGSLFLTIAELEKTYDLLDLQYYKPILDNIVYLGLRDTVERILLPKETKRR
;
A
#
# COMPACT_ATOMS: atom_id res chain seq x y z
N MET A 1 1.08 -5.35 -5.46
CA MET A 1 1.74 -4.35 -4.60
C MET A 1 0.88 -3.76 -3.49
N PHE A 2 0.70 -4.43 -2.34
CA PHE A 2 0.28 -3.77 -1.08
C PHE A 2 0.83 -4.54 0.11
N GLY A 3 1.18 -3.82 1.18
CA GLY A 3 1.67 -4.39 2.43
C GLY A 3 3.10 -4.01 2.79
N TYR A 4 3.66 -2.97 2.16
CA TYR A 4 5.02 -2.49 2.42
C TYR A 4 5.08 -1.32 3.41
N VAL A 5 3.93 -0.74 3.75
CA VAL A 5 3.81 0.34 4.73
C VAL A 5 3.36 -0.25 6.07
N LYS A 6 4.33 -0.62 6.92
CA LYS A 6 4.09 -1.34 8.18
C LYS A 6 4.73 -0.62 9.37
N PRO A 7 4.12 -0.68 10.57
CA PRO A 7 4.76 -0.18 11.77
C PRO A 7 5.96 -1.04 12.19
N PHE A 8 7.00 -0.40 12.71
CA PHE A 8 8.08 -1.08 13.41
C PHE A 8 7.67 -1.39 14.85
N LYS A 9 6.98 -2.52 15.00
CA LYS A 9 6.39 -2.98 16.27
C LYS A 9 7.38 -2.98 17.45
N PRO A 10 8.66 -3.39 17.32
CA PRO A 10 9.59 -3.42 18.46
C PRO A 10 9.84 -2.07 19.13
N GLN A 11 9.65 -0.95 18.41
CA GLN A 11 9.82 0.41 18.96
C GLN A 11 8.50 1.21 19.04
N MET A 12 7.34 0.54 19.00
CA MET A 12 6.06 1.19 19.17
C MET A 12 5.63 1.15 20.64
N ARG A 13 5.23 2.29 21.23
CA ARG A 13 4.70 2.33 22.59
C ARG A 13 3.40 1.54 22.66
N VAL A 14 3.10 0.98 23.83
CA VAL A 14 1.87 0.17 24.01
C VAL A 14 0.62 0.98 23.67
N CYS A 15 0.53 2.24 24.08
CA CYS A 15 -0.59 3.11 23.75
C CYS A 15 -0.77 3.32 22.24
N GLU A 16 0.31 3.57 21.51
CA GLU A 16 0.33 3.72 20.05
C GLU A 16 -0.10 2.42 19.36
N TYR A 17 0.41 1.29 19.82
CA TYR A 17 0.09 -0.01 19.25
C TYR A 17 -1.38 -0.40 19.49
N GLU A 18 -1.93 -0.13 20.69
CA GLU A 18 -3.35 -0.32 20.95
C GLU A 18 -4.23 0.61 20.10
N THR A 19 -3.85 1.88 19.94
CA THR A 19 -4.54 2.83 19.06
C THR A 19 -4.48 2.40 17.60
N TYR A 20 -3.31 2.00 17.10
CA TYR A 20 -3.13 1.48 15.74
C TYR A 20 -4.04 0.29 15.48
N LYS A 21 -4.07 -0.69 16.40
CA LYS A 21 -4.99 -1.84 16.30
C LYS A 21 -6.45 -1.42 16.35
N ALA A 22 -6.79 -0.41 17.13
CA ALA A 22 -8.16 0.10 17.19
C ALA A 22 -8.59 0.73 15.86
N VAL A 23 -7.72 1.49 15.19
CA VAL A 23 -7.96 2.03 13.85
C VAL A 23 -8.05 0.91 12.81
N TYR A 24 -7.14 -0.07 12.84
CA TYR A 24 -7.19 -1.27 12.00
C TYR A 24 -8.52 -2.03 12.16
N CYS A 25 -9.01 -2.16 13.40
CA CYS A 25 -10.31 -2.77 13.71
C CYS A 25 -11.48 -1.91 13.19
N GLY A 26 -11.39 -0.59 13.32
CA GLY A 26 -12.34 0.38 12.76
C GLY A 26 -12.47 0.22 11.25
N LEU A 27 -11.35 0.17 10.52
CA LEU A 27 -11.32 -0.03 9.08
C LEU A 27 -11.95 -1.38 8.68
N CYS A 28 -11.63 -2.45 9.42
CA CYS A 28 -12.26 -3.77 9.21
C CYS A 28 -13.80 -3.71 9.33
N LYS A 29 -14.31 -3.00 10.33
CA LYS A 29 -15.76 -2.83 10.50
C LYS A 29 -16.36 -1.96 9.42
N GLN A 30 -15.70 -0.86 9.07
CA GLN A 30 -16.11 0.05 8.00
C GLN A 30 -16.28 -0.69 6.68
N LEU A 31 -15.27 -1.47 6.28
CA LEU A 31 -15.31 -2.35 5.11
C LEU A 31 -16.55 -3.25 5.16
N GLY A 32 -16.68 -4.02 6.25
CA GLY A 32 -17.79 -4.96 6.40
C GLY A 32 -19.18 -4.32 6.39
N ARG A 33 -19.33 -3.12 6.96
CA ARG A 33 -20.60 -2.39 7.02
C ARG A 33 -20.98 -1.85 5.64
N THR A 34 -20.02 -1.27 4.93
CA THR A 34 -20.28 -0.54 3.68
C THR A 34 -20.28 -1.45 2.45
N TYR A 35 -19.36 -2.41 2.38
CA TYR A 35 -19.12 -3.24 1.20
C TYR A 35 -19.40 -4.75 1.44
N GLY A 36 -19.93 -5.10 2.61
CA GLY A 36 -20.31 -6.46 2.98
C GLY A 36 -19.17 -7.27 3.61
N PRO A 37 -19.45 -8.43 4.21
CA PRO A 37 -18.52 -9.14 5.08
C PRO A 37 -17.23 -9.61 4.39
N PHE A 38 -17.27 -9.91 3.10
CA PHE A 38 -16.09 -10.34 2.33
C PHE A 38 -15.06 -9.24 2.12
N SER A 39 -15.48 -7.97 2.08
CA SER A 39 -14.55 -6.84 1.97
C SER A 39 -13.60 -6.74 3.16
N ARG A 40 -13.92 -7.35 4.30
CA ARG A 40 -13.01 -7.41 5.46
C ARG A 40 -11.71 -8.15 5.17
N LEU A 41 -11.70 -9.01 4.16
CA LEU A 41 -10.50 -9.75 3.74
C LEU A 41 -9.49 -8.86 3.00
N THR A 42 -9.87 -7.64 2.63
CA THR A 42 -8.98 -6.69 1.93
C THR A 42 -8.33 -5.70 2.87
N LEU A 43 -8.54 -5.88 4.18
CA LEU A 43 -7.94 -5.08 5.21
C LEU A 43 -6.42 -5.16 5.10
N SER A 44 -5.77 -4.01 4.95
CA SER A 44 -4.32 -3.91 4.80
C SER A 44 -3.73 -2.84 5.71
N TYR A 45 -2.42 -2.95 5.95
CA TYR A 45 -1.67 -1.95 6.68
C TYR A 45 -1.58 -0.63 5.92
N ASP A 46 -1.54 -0.65 4.59
CA ASP A 46 -1.43 0.55 3.76
C ASP A 46 -2.71 1.41 3.85
N PHE A 47 -3.90 0.81 3.79
CA PHE A 47 -5.16 1.56 3.95
C PHE A 47 -5.38 2.00 5.41
N THR A 48 -4.84 1.25 6.37
CA THR A 48 -4.82 1.71 7.77
C THR A 48 -3.91 2.93 7.93
N PHE A 49 -2.75 2.93 7.27
CA PHE A 49 -1.85 4.08 7.21
C PHE A 49 -2.54 5.28 6.54
N LEU A 50 -3.22 5.08 5.41
CA LEU A 50 -3.97 6.14 4.73
C LEU A 50 -5.04 6.76 5.63
N ALA A 51 -5.81 5.94 6.34
CA ALA A 51 -6.78 6.42 7.32
C ALA A 51 -6.12 7.20 8.47
N LEU A 52 -5.02 6.69 9.03
CA LEU A 52 -4.27 7.37 10.10
C LEU A 52 -3.69 8.71 9.65
N LEU A 53 -3.19 8.78 8.42
CA LEU A 53 -2.67 10.01 7.83
C LEU A 53 -3.80 11.04 7.73
N GLN A 54 -4.95 10.67 7.19
CA GLN A 54 -6.10 11.57 7.12
C GLN A 54 -6.61 11.99 8.49
N MET A 55 -6.68 11.07 9.46
CA MET A 55 -7.08 11.38 10.83
C MET A 55 -6.10 12.35 11.51
N SER A 56 -4.81 12.26 11.19
CA SER A 56 -3.77 13.12 11.77
C SER A 56 -3.77 14.54 11.22
N LEU A 57 -4.40 14.76 10.07
CA LEU A 57 -4.60 16.09 9.48
C LEU A 57 -5.79 16.85 10.09
N GLN A 58 -6.56 16.20 10.97
CA GLN A 58 -7.74 16.80 11.59
C GLN A 58 -7.43 17.33 13.00
N ASP A 59 -8.03 18.47 13.33
CA ASP A 59 -7.91 19.10 14.66
C ASP A 59 -8.71 18.41 15.76
N LYS A 60 -9.30 17.23 15.48
CA LYS A 60 -10.10 16.47 16.43
C LYS A 60 -9.65 15.01 16.50
N PRO A 61 -9.53 14.45 17.71
CA PRO A 61 -9.29 13.03 17.84
C PRO A 61 -10.53 12.25 17.41
N GLN A 62 -10.32 11.00 17.01
CA GLN A 62 -11.39 10.05 16.75
C GLN A 62 -11.91 9.44 18.07
N ASP A 63 -13.18 9.08 18.06
CA ASP A 63 -13.79 8.34 19.15
C ASP A 63 -13.45 6.84 19.07
N PHE A 64 -13.31 6.23 20.24
CA PHE A 64 -13.01 4.81 20.36
C PHE A 64 -14.00 4.13 21.30
N SER A 65 -14.47 2.95 20.94
CA SER A 65 -15.30 2.13 21.82
C SER A 65 -14.93 0.65 21.79
N LEU A 66 -15.40 -0.08 22.80
CA LEU A 66 -15.20 -1.53 22.88
C LEU A 66 -16.21 -2.26 22.00
N ARG A 67 -15.72 -2.86 20.91
CA ARG A 67 -16.54 -3.63 19.96
C ARG A 67 -16.08 -5.10 19.91
N ARG A 68 -17.00 -6.00 19.53
CA ARG A 68 -16.68 -7.42 19.27
C ARG A 68 -16.04 -7.59 17.90
N CYS A 69 -15.05 -8.47 17.80
CA CYS A 69 -14.45 -8.86 16.51
C CYS A 69 -15.22 -10.04 15.90
N MET A 70 -15.34 -10.09 14.58
CA MET A 70 -15.95 -11.24 13.89
C MET A 70 -15.13 -12.52 14.08
N LEU A 71 -13.80 -12.40 14.08
CA LEU A 71 -12.87 -13.52 14.29
C LEU A 71 -12.73 -13.91 15.76
N ASN A 72 -13.15 -13.03 16.68
CA ASN A 72 -13.14 -13.30 18.11
C ASN A 72 -14.38 -12.69 18.78
N PRO A 73 -15.56 -13.33 18.63
CA PRO A 73 -16.83 -12.76 19.08
C PRO A 73 -16.98 -12.70 20.61
N LEU A 74 -16.18 -13.48 21.33
CA LEU A 74 -16.21 -13.56 22.79
C LEU A 74 -15.41 -12.44 23.46
N LYS A 75 -14.44 -11.84 22.76
CA LYS A 75 -13.59 -10.76 23.28
C LYS A 75 -13.99 -9.41 22.69
N LYS A 76 -14.20 -8.41 23.54
CA LYS A 76 -14.27 -7.01 23.11
C LYS A 76 -12.85 -6.46 22.96
N ALA A 77 -12.62 -5.67 21.93
CA ALA A 77 -11.38 -4.95 21.70
C ALA A 77 -11.68 -3.46 21.43
N PRO A 78 -10.74 -2.55 21.74
CA PRO A 78 -10.82 -1.17 21.30
C PRO A 78 -10.99 -1.10 19.78
N CYS A 79 -11.86 -0.22 19.33
CA CYS A 79 -12.20 -0.04 17.93
C CYS A 79 -12.43 1.45 17.70
N CYS A 80 -11.80 2.00 16.66
CA CYS A 80 -12.11 3.34 16.18
C CYS A 80 -13.56 3.35 15.69
N GLU A 81 -14.30 4.38 16.09
CA GLU A 81 -15.63 4.66 15.56
C GLU A 81 -15.55 5.13 14.10
N GLU A 82 -16.71 5.21 13.47
CA GLU A 82 -16.87 5.60 12.08
C GLU A 82 -16.35 7.01 11.83
N SER A 83 -15.65 7.20 10.73
CA SER A 83 -15.14 8.50 10.32
C SER A 83 -14.95 8.57 8.82
N GLY A 84 -14.94 9.80 8.28
CA GLY A 84 -14.65 10.04 6.87
C GLY A 84 -13.30 9.46 6.44
N ALA A 85 -12.32 9.39 7.36
CA ALA A 85 -11.02 8.78 7.10
C ALA A 85 -11.08 7.27 6.87
N LEU A 86 -11.86 6.56 7.70
CA LEU A 86 -12.09 5.12 7.49
C LEU A 86 -12.93 4.87 6.22
N GLU A 87 -13.90 5.74 5.94
CA GLU A 87 -14.74 5.68 4.75
C GLU A 87 -13.93 5.82 3.46
N PHE A 88 -13.07 6.84 3.38
CA PHE A 88 -12.20 7.08 2.24
C PHE A 88 -11.22 5.93 2.04
N ALA A 89 -10.50 5.53 3.10
CA ALA A 89 -9.56 4.42 3.03
C ALA A 89 -10.24 3.10 2.64
N GLY A 90 -11.45 2.84 3.13
CA GLY A 90 -12.25 1.69 2.73
C GLY A 90 -12.68 1.73 1.27
N GLY A 91 -13.06 2.91 0.76
CA GLY A 91 -13.38 3.12 -0.66
C GLY A 91 -12.16 2.89 -1.56
N ALA A 92 -11.02 3.50 -1.23
CA ALA A 92 -9.76 3.28 -1.92
C ALA A 92 -9.38 1.79 -1.94
N ALA A 93 -9.57 1.07 -0.83
CA ALA A 93 -9.33 -0.37 -0.76
C ALA A 93 -10.19 -1.18 -1.74
N MET A 94 -11.49 -0.86 -1.88
CA MET A 94 -12.38 -1.55 -2.81
C MET A 94 -12.08 -1.26 -4.27
N LEU A 95 -11.75 0.00 -4.60
CA LEU A 95 -11.36 0.39 -5.95
C LEU A 95 -10.08 -0.35 -6.36
N THR A 96 -9.06 -0.30 -5.51
CA THR A 96 -7.81 -1.02 -5.70
C THR A 96 -8.00 -2.53 -5.82
N LEU A 97 -8.86 -3.13 -4.99
CA LEU A 97 -9.15 -4.57 -5.06
C LEU A 97 -9.70 -4.99 -6.42
N TYR A 98 -10.64 -4.22 -6.96
CA TYR A 98 -11.24 -4.51 -8.26
C TYR A 98 -10.21 -4.51 -9.38
N PHE A 99 -9.35 -3.51 -9.36
CA PHE A 99 -8.30 -3.40 -10.34
C PHE A 99 -7.24 -4.50 -10.23
N LYS A 100 -6.85 -4.88 -9.00
CA LYS A 100 -6.01 -6.07 -8.78
C LYS A 100 -6.67 -7.36 -9.26
N LEU A 101 -7.99 -7.47 -9.14
CA LEU A 101 -8.73 -8.63 -9.65
C LEU A 101 -8.77 -8.65 -11.18
N LEU A 102 -8.88 -7.49 -11.82
CA LEU A 102 -8.84 -7.38 -13.28
C LEU A 102 -7.46 -7.76 -13.84
N ASP A 103 -6.40 -7.27 -13.19
CA ASP A 103 -5.00 -7.60 -13.48
C ASP A 103 -4.74 -9.12 -13.36
N ASN A 104 -5.07 -9.72 -12.21
CA ASN A 104 -4.98 -11.18 -12.02
C ASN A 104 -5.81 -12.01 -13.03
N TYR A 105 -6.89 -11.45 -13.56
CA TYR A 105 -7.71 -12.12 -14.57
C TYR A 105 -7.04 -12.08 -15.95
N ASN A 106 -6.43 -10.95 -16.32
CA ASN A 106 -5.78 -10.79 -17.61
C ASN A 106 -4.42 -11.51 -17.63
N ASP A 107 -3.61 -11.31 -16.59
CA ASP A 107 -2.18 -11.68 -16.59
C ASP A 107 -1.86 -12.87 -15.68
N GLY A 108 -2.78 -13.22 -14.76
CA GLY A 108 -2.58 -14.33 -13.83
C GLY A 108 -2.68 -15.72 -14.46
N GLY A 109 -2.10 -16.71 -13.77
CA GLY A 109 -2.20 -18.13 -14.14
C GLY A 109 -3.62 -18.71 -13.97
N PHE A 110 -3.84 -19.95 -14.42
CA PHE A 110 -5.17 -20.60 -14.44
C PHE A 110 -5.94 -20.50 -13.11
N VAL A 111 -5.26 -20.74 -11.97
CA VAL A 111 -5.87 -20.68 -10.63
C VAL A 111 -6.27 -19.24 -10.25
N GLN A 112 -5.40 -18.26 -10.54
CA GLN A 112 -5.68 -16.85 -10.27
C GLN A 112 -6.85 -16.34 -11.11
N ARG A 113 -6.94 -16.77 -12.38
CA ARG A 113 -8.07 -16.44 -13.27
C ARG A 113 -9.39 -17.01 -12.76
N LEU A 114 -9.40 -18.28 -12.34
CA LEU A 114 -10.60 -18.92 -11.77
C LEU A 114 -11.06 -18.24 -10.47
N GLY A 115 -10.13 -17.94 -9.56
CA GLY A 115 -10.43 -17.20 -8.33
C GLY A 115 -10.99 -15.81 -8.62
N SER A 116 -10.41 -15.12 -9.60
CA SER A 116 -10.88 -13.79 -10.05
C SER A 116 -12.30 -13.85 -10.60
N LEU A 117 -12.63 -14.87 -11.41
CA LEU A 117 -13.99 -15.07 -11.93
C LEU A 117 -15.01 -15.32 -10.81
N ALA A 118 -14.67 -16.16 -9.83
CA ALA A 118 -15.56 -16.48 -8.71
C ALA A 118 -15.86 -15.24 -7.83
N CYS A 119 -14.85 -14.38 -7.61
CA CYS A 119 -14.99 -13.19 -6.77
C CYS A 119 -15.51 -11.96 -7.54
N LYS A 120 -15.48 -11.97 -8.87
CA LYS A 120 -15.84 -10.85 -9.74
C LYS A 120 -17.17 -10.16 -9.39
N PRO A 121 -18.31 -10.85 -9.19
CA PRO A 121 -19.58 -10.16 -8.91
C PRO A 121 -19.57 -9.41 -7.58
N LEU A 122 -18.96 -9.99 -6.54
CA LEU A 122 -18.85 -9.37 -5.23
C LEU A 122 -17.95 -8.12 -5.28
N VAL A 123 -16.78 -8.26 -5.91
CA VAL A 123 -15.82 -7.17 -6.04
C VAL A 123 -16.34 -6.07 -6.95
N TRP A 124 -17.08 -6.41 -8.01
CA TRP A 124 -17.70 -5.43 -8.90
C TRP A 124 -18.78 -4.59 -8.19
N PHE A 125 -19.60 -5.19 -7.33
CA PHE A 125 -20.58 -4.43 -6.55
C PHE A 125 -19.90 -3.46 -5.58
N ALA A 126 -18.85 -3.93 -4.87
CA ALA A 126 -18.07 -3.09 -3.97
C ALA A 126 -17.37 -1.95 -4.72
N TYR A 127 -16.79 -2.25 -5.89
CA TYR A 127 -16.19 -1.27 -6.79
C TYR A 127 -17.19 -0.20 -7.22
N ARG A 128 -18.36 -0.60 -7.75
CA ARG A 128 -19.37 0.36 -8.20
C ARG A 128 -19.78 1.31 -7.09
N LYS A 129 -20.07 0.75 -5.92
CA LYS A 129 -20.43 1.55 -4.75
C LYS A 129 -19.32 2.52 -4.34
N ALA A 130 -18.05 2.10 -4.38
CA ALA A 130 -16.92 2.96 -4.06
C ALA A 130 -16.67 4.02 -5.16
N ALA A 131 -16.82 3.67 -6.44
CA ALA A 131 -16.62 4.56 -7.58
C ALA A 131 -17.69 5.64 -7.67
N ASP A 132 -18.94 5.31 -7.30
CA ASP A 132 -20.03 6.28 -7.23
C ASP A 132 -19.77 7.37 -6.16
N VAL A 133 -19.07 7.02 -5.08
CA VAL A 133 -18.74 7.95 -3.98
C VAL A 133 -17.40 8.67 -4.21
N TYR A 134 -16.41 7.97 -4.77
CA TYR A 134 -15.04 8.47 -4.99
C TYR A 134 -14.63 8.37 -6.47
N PRO A 135 -15.30 9.10 -7.38
CA PRO A 135 -15.05 9.00 -8.81
C PRO A 135 -13.65 9.46 -9.20
N GLU A 136 -13.11 10.49 -8.53
CA GLU A 136 -11.72 10.96 -8.75
C GLU A 136 -10.70 9.87 -8.43
N THR A 137 -10.84 9.21 -7.27
CA THR A 137 -9.98 8.08 -6.90
C THR A 137 -10.10 6.92 -7.89
N ALA A 138 -11.31 6.62 -8.37
CA ALA A 138 -11.52 5.58 -9.37
C ALA A 138 -10.81 5.91 -10.69
N SER A 139 -10.85 7.18 -11.13
CA SER A 139 -10.14 7.66 -12.32
C SER A 139 -8.63 7.53 -12.19
N ILE A 140 -8.08 7.98 -11.05
CA ILE A 140 -6.64 7.89 -10.76
C ILE A 140 -6.16 6.43 -10.88
N LEU A 141 -6.86 5.49 -10.23
CA LEU A 141 -6.48 4.08 -10.25
C LEU A 141 -6.62 3.45 -11.65
N TYR A 142 -7.67 3.82 -12.40
CA TYR A 142 -7.85 3.36 -13.78
C TYR A 142 -6.70 3.81 -14.70
N GLU A 143 -6.30 5.09 -14.60
CA GLU A 143 -5.18 5.63 -15.36
C GLU A 143 -3.86 4.95 -14.99
N THR A 144 -3.63 4.69 -13.71
CA THR A 144 -2.42 4.00 -13.23
C THR A 144 -2.27 2.63 -13.86
N ILE A 145 -3.32 1.80 -13.89
CA ILE A 145 -3.23 0.44 -14.46
C ILE A 145 -3.00 0.50 -15.95
N SER A 146 -3.72 1.40 -16.64
CA SER A 146 -3.57 1.56 -18.09
C SER A 146 -2.14 1.94 -18.47
N ARG A 147 -1.50 2.82 -17.69
CA ARG A 147 -0.10 3.21 -17.87
C ARG A 147 0.89 2.10 -17.47
N GLN A 148 0.60 1.39 -16.39
CA GLN A 148 1.45 0.29 -15.93
C GLN A 148 1.49 -0.85 -16.96
N SER A 149 0.34 -1.26 -17.49
CA SER A 149 0.29 -2.28 -18.55
C SER A 149 1.06 -1.85 -19.81
N LEU A 150 1.04 -0.56 -20.16
CA LEU A 150 1.81 -0.04 -21.28
C LEU A 150 3.32 -0.18 -21.04
N ILE A 151 3.81 0.32 -19.90
CA ILE A 151 5.22 0.26 -19.49
C ILE A 151 5.74 -1.19 -19.50
N GLU A 152 4.97 -2.12 -18.95
CA GLU A 152 5.33 -3.53 -18.89
C GLU A 152 5.36 -4.17 -20.29
N SER A 153 4.40 -3.82 -21.16
CA SER A 153 4.35 -4.30 -22.54
C SER A 153 5.52 -3.79 -23.40
N GLU A 154 5.98 -2.56 -23.13
CA GLU A 154 7.15 -1.96 -23.78
C GLU A 154 8.48 -2.50 -23.23
N ARG A 155 8.43 -3.34 -22.18
CA ARG A 155 9.61 -3.84 -21.45
C ARG A 155 10.55 -2.70 -21.04
N CYS A 156 9.98 -1.62 -20.51
CA CYS A 156 10.72 -0.47 -20.04
C CYS A 156 11.80 -0.89 -19.03
N ASP A 157 13.05 -0.50 -19.29
CA ASP A 157 14.24 -0.78 -18.47
C ASP A 157 14.55 0.35 -17.46
N SER A 158 13.81 1.46 -17.51
CA SER A 158 13.94 2.57 -16.58
C SER A 158 13.12 2.34 -15.32
N VAL A 159 13.82 2.07 -14.22
CA VAL A 159 13.21 1.90 -12.88
C VAL A 159 12.35 3.11 -12.48
N ASP A 160 12.77 4.32 -12.83
CA ASP A 160 12.02 5.53 -12.50
C ASP A 160 10.70 5.62 -13.28
N GLN A 161 10.74 5.36 -14.60
CA GLN A 161 9.53 5.33 -15.42
C GLN A 161 8.60 4.20 -14.97
N ALA A 162 9.15 3.03 -14.65
CA ALA A 162 8.38 1.89 -14.20
C ALA A 162 7.64 2.16 -12.88
N SER A 163 8.23 2.96 -11.98
CA SER A 163 7.62 3.36 -10.71
C SER A 163 6.59 4.48 -10.82
N GLU A 164 6.59 5.24 -11.92
CA GLU A 164 5.82 6.48 -12.07
C GLU A 164 4.30 6.26 -11.95
N PRO A 165 3.65 5.23 -12.55
CA PRO A 165 2.22 5.04 -12.41
C PRO A 165 1.77 4.85 -10.95
N THR A 166 2.54 4.07 -10.17
CA THR A 166 2.27 3.83 -8.75
C THR A 166 2.52 5.09 -7.92
N ALA A 167 3.58 5.83 -8.24
CA ALA A 167 3.89 7.13 -7.63
C ALA A 167 2.75 8.15 -7.85
N LEU A 168 2.24 8.27 -9.08
CA LEU A 168 1.13 9.17 -9.40
C LEU A 168 -0.18 8.73 -8.74
N ALA A 169 -0.46 7.42 -8.66
CA ALA A 169 -1.62 6.91 -7.92
C ALA A 169 -1.62 7.32 -6.45
N LEU A 170 -0.51 7.04 -5.74
CA LEU A 170 -0.42 7.38 -4.31
C LEU A 170 -0.32 8.89 -4.09
N SER A 171 0.29 9.64 -5.02
CA SER A 171 0.23 11.11 -5.04
C SER A 171 -1.20 11.61 -5.05
N GLY A 172 -2.02 11.16 -6.02
CA GLY A 172 -3.42 11.58 -6.14
C GLY A 172 -4.29 11.13 -4.97
N LEU A 173 -4.07 9.94 -4.42
CA LEU A 173 -4.75 9.47 -3.21
C LEU A 173 -4.42 10.33 -1.97
N CYS A 174 -3.13 10.61 -1.73
CA CYS A 174 -2.72 11.45 -0.62
C CYS A 174 -3.16 12.91 -0.81
N GLY A 175 -3.15 13.42 -2.03
CA GLY A 175 -3.61 14.77 -2.36
C GLY A 175 -5.10 15.02 -2.05
N GLN A 176 -5.93 13.97 -2.00
CA GLN A 176 -7.34 14.06 -1.62
C GLN A 176 -7.56 14.15 -0.10
N LEU A 177 -6.51 14.03 0.73
CA LEU A 177 -6.67 14.04 2.19
C LEU A 177 -6.83 15.46 2.77
N SER A 178 -6.51 16.50 2.01
CA SER A 178 -6.67 17.90 2.42
C SER A 178 -6.94 18.80 1.21
N GLU A 179 -7.82 19.77 1.40
CA GLU A 179 -8.09 20.84 0.41
C GLU A 179 -7.28 22.11 0.67
N GLU A 180 -6.55 22.18 1.79
CA GLU A 180 -5.66 23.31 2.07
C GLU A 180 -4.47 23.28 1.09
N PRO A 181 -4.26 24.31 0.25
CA PRO A 181 -3.31 24.24 -0.87
C PRO A 181 -1.86 23.91 -0.49
N GLY A 182 -1.39 24.38 0.66
CA GLY A 182 -0.04 24.09 1.18
C GLY A 182 0.12 22.62 1.53
N CYS A 183 -0.76 22.14 2.40
CA CYS A 183 -0.83 20.75 2.85
C CYS A 183 -1.07 19.80 1.67
N LYS A 184 -2.00 20.11 0.77
CA LYS A 184 -2.27 19.33 -0.45
C LYS A 184 -1.02 19.16 -1.31
N ARG A 185 -0.22 20.21 -1.49
CA ARG A 185 1.04 20.13 -2.24
C ARG A 185 2.06 19.21 -1.57
N VAL A 186 2.19 19.28 -0.25
CA VAL A 186 3.08 18.39 0.51
C VAL A 186 2.58 16.94 0.39
N LEU A 187 1.27 16.70 0.50
CA LEU A 187 0.66 15.39 0.38
C LEU A 187 0.83 14.76 -1.01
N LEU A 188 0.72 15.55 -2.09
CA LEU A 188 1.03 15.09 -3.45
C LEU A 188 2.49 14.61 -3.54
N ARG A 189 3.44 15.40 -3.03
CA ARG A 189 4.86 15.01 -3.04
C ARG A 189 5.12 13.78 -2.16
N PHE A 190 4.50 13.73 -0.97
CA PHE A 190 4.61 12.62 -0.04
C PHE A 190 4.08 11.33 -0.68
N GLY A 191 2.87 11.38 -1.26
CA GLY A 191 2.25 10.25 -1.94
C GLY A 191 3.05 9.78 -3.15
N TYR A 192 3.66 10.70 -3.92
CA TYR A 192 4.55 10.35 -5.02
C TYR A 192 5.74 9.51 -4.53
N LEU A 193 6.43 9.98 -3.50
CA LEU A 193 7.59 9.28 -2.94
C LEU A 193 7.18 7.95 -2.30
N LEU A 194 6.02 7.91 -1.64
CA LEU A 194 5.48 6.68 -1.06
C LEU A 194 5.16 5.66 -2.16
N GLY A 195 4.59 6.08 -3.28
CA GLY A 195 4.29 5.19 -4.40
C GLY A 195 5.53 4.68 -5.11
N ARG A 196 6.55 5.53 -5.29
CA ARG A 196 7.87 5.07 -5.73
C ARG A 196 8.43 4.03 -4.77
N TYR A 197 8.40 4.29 -3.45
CA TYR A 197 8.86 3.33 -2.45
C TYR A 197 8.10 1.99 -2.54
N VAL A 198 6.76 2.00 -2.61
CA VAL A 198 5.95 0.78 -2.68
C VAL A 198 6.29 -0.04 -3.91
N TYR A 199 6.43 0.60 -5.07
CA TYR A 199 6.80 -0.08 -6.30
C TYR A 199 8.18 -0.73 -6.20
N LEU A 200 9.20 0.04 -5.78
CA LEU A 200 10.57 -0.45 -5.66
C LEU A 200 10.69 -1.57 -4.62
N ALA A 201 9.93 -1.50 -3.53
CA ALA A 201 9.96 -2.51 -2.48
C ALA A 201 9.41 -3.86 -2.98
N ASP A 202 8.31 -3.84 -3.73
CA ASP A 202 7.71 -5.06 -4.30
C ASP A 202 8.56 -5.63 -5.44
N ALA A 203 9.06 -4.78 -6.35
CA ALA A 203 10.01 -5.23 -7.38
C ALA A 203 11.30 -5.82 -6.79
N LEU A 204 11.72 -5.39 -5.61
CA LEU A 204 12.85 -6.00 -4.90
C LEU A 204 12.46 -7.32 -4.20
N ASP A 205 11.27 -7.40 -3.61
CA ASP A 205 10.78 -8.61 -2.92
C ASP A 205 10.48 -9.76 -3.88
N ASP A 206 10.05 -9.44 -5.09
CA ASP A 206 9.74 -10.40 -6.15
C ASP A 206 10.94 -10.72 -7.06
N LEU A 207 12.10 -10.07 -6.86
CA LEU A 207 13.29 -10.17 -7.72
C LEU A 207 13.67 -11.62 -8.08
N GLU A 208 13.75 -12.54 -7.10
CA GLU A 208 14.13 -13.93 -7.37
C GLU A 208 13.01 -14.79 -7.96
N GLU A 209 11.74 -14.43 -7.73
CA GLU A 209 10.61 -15.09 -8.38
C GLU A 209 10.52 -14.64 -9.85
N ASP A 210 10.74 -13.36 -10.12
CA ASP A 210 10.74 -12.79 -11.47
C ASP A 210 11.85 -13.37 -12.33
N VAL A 211 13.06 -13.56 -11.78
CA VAL A 211 14.14 -14.29 -12.47
C VAL A 211 13.70 -15.72 -12.82
N ARG A 212 13.05 -16.43 -11.89
CA ARG A 212 12.63 -17.82 -12.11
C ARG A 212 11.51 -17.95 -13.13
N GLN A 213 10.60 -16.99 -13.18
CA GLN A 213 9.44 -16.99 -14.07
C GLN A 213 9.71 -16.30 -15.42
N GLY A 214 10.81 -15.53 -15.52
CA GLY A 214 11.07 -14.67 -16.68
C GLY A 214 10.10 -13.48 -16.76
N SER A 215 9.52 -13.09 -15.63
CA SER A 215 8.55 -12.00 -15.51
C SER A 215 9.22 -10.64 -15.68
N TYR A 216 8.41 -9.61 -15.94
CA TYR A 216 8.89 -8.23 -16.00
C TYR A 216 9.37 -7.77 -14.62
N ASN A 217 10.60 -7.26 -14.55
CA ASN A 217 11.12 -6.57 -13.37
C ASN A 217 12.10 -5.48 -13.82
N ALA A 218 11.82 -4.23 -13.50
CA ALA A 218 12.61 -3.09 -13.97
C ALA A 218 14.06 -3.12 -13.47
N PHE A 219 14.33 -3.68 -12.28
CA PHE A 219 15.69 -3.82 -11.78
C PHE A 219 16.52 -4.83 -12.59
N LEU A 220 15.89 -5.89 -13.09
CA LEU A 220 16.56 -6.88 -13.94
C LEU A 220 16.81 -6.33 -15.36
N LEU A 221 15.80 -5.65 -15.94
CA LEU A 221 15.89 -5.13 -17.30
C LEU A 221 16.94 -4.04 -17.46
N ARG A 222 17.08 -3.18 -16.44
CA ARG A 222 18.08 -2.10 -16.38
C ARG A 222 19.52 -2.61 -16.57
N GLU A 223 19.81 -3.82 -16.13
CA GLU A 223 21.16 -4.39 -16.21
C GLU A 223 21.48 -4.97 -17.59
N HIS A 224 20.51 -5.01 -18.52
CA HIS A 224 20.67 -5.51 -19.89
C HIS A 224 21.36 -6.88 -19.97
N LEU A 225 20.94 -7.81 -19.11
CA LEU A 225 21.55 -9.13 -19.01
C LEU A 225 21.13 -10.05 -20.16
N ASP A 226 22.11 -10.69 -20.80
CA ASP A 226 21.89 -11.66 -21.88
C ASP A 226 21.53 -13.07 -21.38
N ALA A 227 21.70 -13.33 -20.08
CA ALA A 227 21.49 -14.62 -19.44
C ALA A 227 20.92 -14.46 -18.03
N ILE A 228 20.52 -15.57 -17.43
CA ILE A 228 20.09 -15.61 -16.02
C ILE A 228 21.22 -15.03 -15.15
N PRO A 229 20.94 -14.03 -14.29
CA PRO A 229 21.95 -13.39 -13.47
C PRO A 229 22.63 -14.39 -12.52
N SER A 230 23.94 -14.25 -12.35
CA SER A 230 24.68 -14.94 -11.29
C SER A 230 24.30 -14.41 -9.90
N ASP A 231 24.65 -15.17 -8.85
CA ASP A 231 24.41 -14.74 -7.46
C ASP A 231 25.10 -13.40 -7.14
N GLU A 232 26.27 -13.15 -7.73
CA GLU A 232 27.00 -11.88 -7.57
C GLU A 232 26.28 -10.72 -8.25
N GLN A 233 25.74 -10.94 -9.46
CA GLN A 233 24.94 -9.93 -10.16
C GLN A 233 23.64 -9.63 -9.40
N LEU A 234 22.94 -10.66 -8.90
CA LEU A 234 21.76 -10.46 -8.05
C LEU A 234 22.08 -9.69 -6.78
N ALA A 235 23.21 -9.97 -6.13
CA ALA A 235 23.65 -9.21 -4.96
C ALA A 235 23.89 -7.72 -5.31
N ALA A 236 24.53 -7.43 -6.44
CA ALA A 236 24.75 -6.06 -6.90
C ALA A 236 23.43 -5.33 -7.22
N ILE A 237 22.46 -6.02 -7.84
CA ILE A 237 21.12 -5.47 -8.11
C ILE A 237 20.40 -5.14 -6.80
N ARG A 238 20.42 -6.06 -5.82
CA ARG A 238 19.81 -5.84 -4.49
C ARG A 238 20.40 -4.62 -3.79
N GLU A 239 21.73 -4.45 -3.81
CA GLU A 239 22.37 -3.29 -3.18
C GLU A 239 22.02 -1.97 -3.90
N ASN A 240 21.93 -1.96 -5.24
CA ASN A 240 21.46 -0.79 -5.99
C ASN A 240 19.99 -0.45 -5.70
N ALA A 241 19.12 -1.46 -5.65
CA ALA A 241 17.70 -1.29 -5.30
C ALA A 241 17.54 -0.73 -3.88
N LYS A 242 18.29 -1.28 -2.92
CA LYS A 242 18.35 -0.79 -1.53
C LYS A 242 18.79 0.67 -1.45
N GLY A 243 19.84 1.06 -2.16
CA GLY A 243 20.29 2.45 -2.24
C GLY A 243 19.19 3.37 -2.76
N SER A 244 18.49 2.96 -3.82
CA SER A 244 17.37 3.72 -4.41
C SER A 244 16.18 3.84 -3.45
N LEU A 245 15.86 2.78 -2.71
CA LEU A 245 14.82 2.77 -1.67
C LEU A 245 15.18 3.71 -0.52
N PHE A 246 16.42 3.66 -0.01
CA PHE A 246 16.85 4.52 1.09
C PHE A 246 16.90 6.01 0.70
N LEU A 247 17.31 6.33 -0.53
CA LEU A 247 17.19 7.69 -1.05
C LEU A 247 15.72 8.15 -1.14
N THR A 248 14.81 7.26 -1.56
CA THR A 248 13.38 7.57 -1.59
C THR A 248 12.83 7.85 -0.19
N ILE A 249 13.17 6.98 0.77
CA ILE A 249 12.75 7.10 2.16
C ILE A 249 13.26 8.42 2.75
N ALA A 250 14.54 8.76 2.54
CA ALA A 250 15.10 10.01 3.05
C ALA A 250 14.38 11.27 2.50
N GLU A 251 14.02 11.27 1.21
CA GLU A 251 13.24 12.37 0.62
C GLU A 251 11.77 12.37 1.09
N LEU A 252 11.21 11.18 1.34
CA LEU A 252 9.86 10.99 1.87
C LEU A 252 9.77 11.53 3.30
N GLU A 253 10.75 11.23 4.15
CA GLU A 253 10.89 11.74 5.52
C GLU A 253 10.94 13.28 5.53
N LYS A 254 11.78 13.89 4.69
CA LYS A 254 11.83 15.36 4.56
C LYS A 254 10.50 15.98 4.16
N THR A 255 9.75 15.30 3.28
CA THR A 255 8.43 15.77 2.86
C THR A 255 7.40 15.59 3.96
N TYR A 256 7.47 14.48 4.70
CA TYR A 256 6.64 14.19 5.86
C TYR A 256 6.82 15.22 6.98
N ASP A 257 8.06 15.68 7.23
CA ASP A 257 8.37 16.71 8.22
C ASP A 257 7.66 18.06 7.98
N LEU A 258 7.21 18.30 6.74
CA LEU A 258 6.46 19.51 6.37
C LEU A 258 4.96 19.41 6.71
N LEU A 259 4.45 18.23 7.08
CA LEU A 259 3.06 18.05 7.46
C LEU A 259 2.86 18.40 8.94
N ASP A 260 1.91 19.27 9.23
CA ASP A 260 1.47 19.56 10.59
C ASP A 260 0.47 18.49 11.07
N LEU A 261 1.01 17.41 11.62
CA LEU A 261 0.24 16.24 12.05
C LEU A 261 -0.07 16.29 13.55
N GLN A 262 -1.33 16.03 13.87
CA GLN A 262 -1.88 16.08 15.22
C GLN A 262 -1.87 14.69 15.90
N TYR A 263 -2.94 14.35 16.62
CA TYR A 263 -3.10 13.25 17.59
C TYR A 263 -2.44 11.89 17.30
N TYR A 264 -2.29 11.47 16.04
CA TYR A 264 -1.71 10.17 15.68
C TYR A 264 -0.30 10.24 15.09
N LYS A 265 0.33 11.42 15.10
CA LYS A 265 1.71 11.63 14.64
C LYS A 265 2.70 10.60 15.19
N PRO A 266 2.72 10.22 16.48
CA PRO A 266 3.70 9.24 16.95
C PRO A 266 3.59 7.85 16.30
N ILE A 267 2.38 7.45 15.87
CA ILE A 267 2.16 6.21 15.12
C ILE A 267 2.73 6.35 13.70
N LEU A 268 2.48 7.49 13.06
CA LEU A 268 2.99 7.80 11.73
C LEU A 268 4.52 7.94 11.72
N ASP A 269 5.11 8.58 12.75
CA ASP A 269 6.56 8.71 12.95
C ASP A 269 7.22 7.32 13.00
N ASN A 270 6.62 6.38 13.76
CA ASN A 270 7.12 5.01 13.81
C ASN A 270 7.08 4.35 12.42
N ILE A 271 6.00 4.53 11.66
CA ILE A 271 5.86 3.91 10.34
C ILE A 271 6.87 4.53 9.35
N VAL A 272 6.95 5.86 9.30
CA VAL A 272 7.76 6.60 8.33
C VAL A 272 9.26 6.45 8.62
N TYR A 273 9.72 6.77 9.82
CA TYR A 273 11.16 6.79 10.13
C TYR A 273 11.75 5.41 10.44
N LEU A 274 10.94 4.46 10.90
CA LEU A 274 11.42 3.13 11.30
C LEU A 274 10.85 2.02 10.42
N GLY A 275 9.53 2.03 10.20
CA GLY A 275 8.80 0.96 9.54
C GLY A 275 9.16 0.75 8.06
N LEU A 276 9.33 1.83 7.30
CA LEU A 276 9.70 1.75 5.87
C LEU A 276 11.08 1.12 5.71
N ARG A 277 12.07 1.61 6.47
CA ARG A 277 13.44 1.08 6.42
C ARG A 277 13.51 -0.39 6.87
N ASP A 278 12.86 -0.72 7.99
CA ASP A 278 12.80 -2.10 8.49
C ASP A 278 12.12 -3.05 7.49
N THR A 279 11.15 -2.57 6.72
CA THR A 279 10.54 -3.38 5.65
C THR A 279 11.55 -3.71 4.55
N VAL A 280 12.35 -2.73 4.09
CA VAL A 280 13.43 -2.96 3.12
C VAL A 280 14.48 -3.94 3.65
N GLU A 281 14.92 -3.73 4.90
CA GLU A 281 15.90 -4.62 5.53
C GLU A 281 15.36 -6.05 5.64
N ARG A 282 14.08 -6.24 5.94
CA ARG A 282 13.44 -7.57 5.98
C ARG A 282 13.32 -8.24 4.61
N ILE A 283 13.07 -7.49 3.54
CA ILE A 283 13.04 -8.03 2.18
C ILE A 283 14.39 -8.62 1.79
N LEU A 284 15.48 -7.96 2.20
CA LEU A 284 16.85 -8.37 1.90
C LEU A 284 17.35 -9.55 2.75
N LEU A 285 16.66 -9.90 3.85
CA LEU A 285 17.00 -11.09 4.61
C LEU A 285 16.68 -12.34 3.80
N PRO A 286 17.48 -13.42 3.91
CA PRO A 286 17.13 -14.70 3.32
C PRO A 286 15.74 -15.10 3.80
N LYS A 287 14.80 -15.33 2.87
CA LYS A 287 13.45 -15.83 3.21
C LYS A 287 13.67 -17.15 3.96
N GLU A 288 13.39 -17.16 5.28
CA GLU A 288 13.48 -18.38 6.06
C GLU A 288 12.67 -19.45 5.33
N THR A 289 13.35 -20.51 4.88
CA THR A 289 12.68 -21.64 4.26
C THR A 289 11.71 -22.14 5.32
N LYS A 290 10.41 -21.87 5.15
CA LYS A 290 9.36 -22.40 6.03
C LYS A 290 9.54 -23.91 6.06
N ARG A 291 10.23 -24.43 7.07
CA ARG A 291 10.19 -25.84 7.42
C ARG A 291 8.73 -26.11 7.75
N ARG A 292 8.10 -26.91 6.88
CA ARG A 292 6.74 -27.41 7.01
C ARG A 292 6.51 -28.06 8.36
#